data_AF-A0AAW2SP01-F1
#
_entry.id   AF-A0AAW2SP01-F1
#
_cell.length_a   1.000
_cell.length_b   1.000
_cell.length_c   1.000
_cell.angle_alpha   90.00
_cell.angle_beta   90.00
_cell.angle_gamma   90.00
#
_symmetry.space_group_name_H-M   'P 1'
#
loop_
_entity.id
_entity.type
_entity.pdbx_description
1 polymer ?
#
loop_
_entity_poly.entity_id
_entity_poly.type
_entity_poly.pdbx_seq_one_letter_code
_entity_poly.pdbx_strand_id
1 'polypeptide(L)'
;MIFLSLASLNVESQVIESARLLDLVIRDYTFRSYNKNFRTGKLHRISLPANLSGIHVDTIRFRCGSLHRYGAKIKEFHLDTGTYVHPCTKRVMLVRQNLGSNWSSLYYDNYELSGYQLISPVLGLLAYNVGRTGNTTVPSELGIQAGKKPITIDFSSTTLLNTNSGIIPLCASFDQDGKVTLSNQARPRVCVATRDGHFGLVVESPLMPLRRKVSKWKIAIGSSIGAALGAFF
;
A
#
# COMPACT_ATOMS: atom_id res chain seq x y z
N MET A 1 43.21 22.46 8.55
CA MET A 1 41.85 22.20 9.07
C MET A 1 40.95 21.89 7.88
N ILE A 2 40.60 20.62 7.67
CA ILE A 2 39.74 20.19 6.57
C ILE A 2 38.31 20.16 7.11
N PHE A 3 37.47 21.09 6.70
CA PHE A 3 36.04 21.08 6.99
C PHE A 3 35.37 20.08 6.04
N LEU A 4 34.97 18.92 6.59
CA LEU A 4 34.04 18.01 5.92
C LEU A 4 32.64 18.63 5.97
N SER A 5 32.21 19.15 4.82
CA SER A 5 30.84 19.61 4.57
C SER A 5 29.85 18.44 4.76
N LEU A 6 28.97 18.56 5.75
CA LEU A 6 27.75 17.76 5.84
C LEU A 6 26.79 18.28 4.78
N ALA A 7 26.62 17.52 3.70
CA ALA A 7 25.56 17.78 2.74
C ALA A 7 24.20 17.58 3.43
N SER A 8 23.58 18.69 3.83
CA SER A 8 22.16 18.73 4.17
C SER A 8 21.36 18.42 2.90
N LEU A 9 20.62 17.31 2.91
CA LEU A 9 19.61 17.03 1.90
C LEU A 9 18.48 18.05 2.07
N ASN A 10 18.58 19.17 1.34
CA ASN A 10 17.45 20.05 1.10
C ASN A 10 16.50 19.30 0.15
N VAL A 11 15.51 18.60 0.71
CA VAL A 11 14.40 18.06 -0.08
C VAL A 11 13.43 19.21 -0.33
N GLU A 12 13.80 20.08 -1.26
CA GLU A 12 12.93 21.10 -1.82
C GLU A 12 12.25 20.47 -3.06
N SER A 13 10.93 20.31 -2.95
CA SER A 13 9.99 19.86 -4.00
C SER A 13 10.39 18.69 -4.92
N GLN A 14 11.01 17.63 -4.40
CA GLN A 14 11.01 16.37 -5.16
C GLN A 14 9.58 15.83 -5.17
N VAL A 15 8.97 15.74 -6.34
CA VAL A 15 7.72 15.01 -6.52
C VAL A 15 8.00 13.59 -6.03
N ILE A 16 7.30 13.16 -4.99
CA ILE A 16 7.43 11.80 -4.47
C ILE A 16 6.71 10.90 -5.46
N GLU A 17 7.44 10.38 -6.44
CA GLU A 17 6.85 9.61 -7.54
C GLU A 17 6.80 8.10 -7.25
N SER A 18 7.54 7.61 -6.25
CA SER A 18 7.53 6.19 -5.87
C SER A 18 7.09 5.96 -4.43
N ALA A 19 6.33 4.88 -4.23
CA ALA A 19 5.96 4.36 -2.92
C ALA A 19 7.18 4.15 -2.01
N ARG A 20 8.28 3.63 -2.58
CA ARG A 20 9.52 3.39 -1.86
C ARG A 20 10.14 4.67 -1.32
N LEU A 21 10.17 5.74 -2.13
CA LEU A 21 10.71 7.03 -1.69
C LEU A 21 9.84 7.62 -0.57
N LEU A 22 8.51 7.49 -0.68
CA LEU A 22 7.59 7.91 0.38
C LEU A 22 7.89 7.22 1.71
N ASP A 23 8.12 5.90 1.70
CA ASP A 23 8.49 5.15 2.91
C ASP A 23 9.78 5.66 3.55
N LEU A 24 10.80 5.93 2.75
CA LEU A 24 12.08 6.46 3.22
C LEU A 24 11.93 7.85 3.84
N VAL A 25 11.12 8.72 3.23
CA VAL A 25 10.82 10.05 3.77
C VAL A 25 10.06 9.94 5.09
N ILE A 26 9.03 9.09 5.17
CA ILE A 26 8.27 8.85 6.41
C ILE A 26 9.16 8.27 7.50
N ARG A 27 10.07 7.34 7.16
CA ARG A 27 11.06 6.79 8.08
C ARG A 27 11.93 7.91 8.65
N ASP A 28 12.48 8.77 7.80
CA ASP A 28 13.38 9.83 8.24
C ASP A 28 12.66 10.82 9.17
N TYR A 29 11.43 11.22 8.87
CA TYR A 29 10.62 12.04 9.80
C TYR A 29 10.33 11.32 11.12
N THR A 30 9.94 10.04 11.05
CA THR A 30 9.68 9.21 12.24
C THR A 30 10.89 9.16 13.17
N PHE A 31 12.08 8.94 12.63
CA PHE A 31 13.29 8.83 13.44
C PHE A 31 13.91 10.17 13.82
N ARG A 32 13.63 11.27 13.11
CA ARG A 32 13.89 12.64 13.58
C ARG A 32 13.06 12.97 14.83
N SER A 33 11.82 12.48 14.92
CA SER A 33 10.98 12.65 16.10
C SER A 33 11.30 11.64 17.22
N TYR A 34 12.03 10.55 16.92
CA TYR A 34 12.34 9.51 17.89
C TYR A 34 13.28 10.01 18.99
N ASN A 35 12.80 9.96 20.23
CA ASN A 35 13.54 10.42 21.40
C ASN A 35 13.31 9.50 22.62
N LYS A 36 13.88 9.85 23.77
CA LYS A 36 13.80 9.04 25.00
C LYS A 36 12.38 8.83 25.52
N ASN A 37 11.40 9.65 25.12
CA ASN A 37 10.00 9.55 25.55
C ASN A 37 9.23 8.43 24.84
N PHE A 38 9.78 7.82 23.79
CA PHE A 38 9.17 6.69 23.09
C PHE A 38 9.20 5.43 23.97
N ARG A 39 8.22 5.29 24.86
CA ARG A 39 8.10 4.13 25.76
C ARG A 39 7.77 2.86 24.97
N THR A 40 8.29 1.73 25.44
CA THR A 40 7.99 0.41 24.84
C THR A 40 6.50 0.11 24.98
N GLY A 41 5.87 -0.44 23.94
CA GLY A 41 4.46 -0.81 23.93
C GLY A 41 3.48 0.38 23.94
N LYS A 42 3.96 1.62 23.83
CA LYS A 42 3.10 2.80 23.71
C LYS A 42 3.02 3.29 22.27
N LEU A 43 1.82 3.65 21.84
CA LEU A 43 1.55 4.29 20.57
C LEU A 43 2.03 5.75 20.58
N HIS A 44 2.80 6.14 19.57
CA HIS A 44 3.23 7.51 19.33
C HIS A 44 2.85 7.92 17.92
N ARG A 45 2.10 9.02 17.81
CA ARG A 45 1.76 9.64 16.53
C ARG A 45 2.93 10.49 16.05
N ILE A 46 3.26 10.39 14.76
CA ILE A 46 4.30 11.19 14.13
C ILE A 46 3.63 12.35 13.39
N SER A 47 4.08 13.57 13.67
CA SER A 47 3.64 14.76 12.95
C SER A 47 4.49 14.91 11.68
N LEU A 48 3.84 14.87 10.53
CA LEU A 48 4.46 15.10 9.24
C LEU A 48 4.32 16.58 8.83
N PRO A 49 5.24 17.10 7.99
CA PRO A 49 5.14 18.44 7.41
C PRO A 49 3.88 18.61 6.53
N ALA A 50 3.51 19.87 6.26
CA ALA A 50 2.29 20.21 5.52
C ALA A 50 2.23 19.61 4.10
N ASN A 51 3.39 19.46 3.44
CA ASN A 51 3.50 18.84 2.13
C ASN A 51 3.24 17.32 2.12
N LEU A 52 3.13 16.68 3.30
CA LEU A 52 2.73 15.27 3.48
C LEU A 52 1.38 15.16 4.22
N SER A 53 0.58 16.22 4.18
CA SER A 53 -0.75 16.23 4.79
C SER A 53 -1.66 15.14 4.22
N GLY A 54 -2.57 14.65 5.04
CA GLY A 54 -3.44 13.50 4.72
C GLY A 54 -2.83 12.14 5.04
N ILE A 55 -1.49 12.06 5.24
CA ILE A 55 -0.84 10.85 5.73
C ILE A 55 -0.88 10.81 7.27
N HIS A 56 -1.35 9.70 7.83
CA HIS A 56 -1.34 9.45 9.27
C HIS A 56 -0.33 8.37 9.62
N VAL A 57 0.68 8.73 10.41
CA VAL A 57 1.73 7.81 10.85
C VAL A 57 1.64 7.60 12.36
N ASP A 58 1.55 6.33 12.75
CA ASP A 58 1.57 5.90 14.13
C ASP A 58 2.67 4.86 14.32
N THR A 59 3.34 4.89 15.48
CA THR A 59 4.47 4.00 15.75
C THR A 59 4.36 3.35 17.12
N ILE A 60 4.87 2.13 17.25
CA ILE A 60 5.03 1.47 18.54
C ILE A 60 6.41 0.81 18.58
N ARG A 61 7.14 1.05 19.67
CA ARG A 61 8.43 0.41 19.93
C ARG A 61 8.25 -0.88 20.74
N PHE A 62 8.87 -1.97 20.31
CA PHE A 62 8.91 -3.24 21.03
C PHE A 62 10.34 -3.74 21.24
N ARG A 63 10.53 -4.58 22.26
CA ARG A 63 11.66 -5.53 22.28
C ARG A 63 11.30 -6.67 21.33
N CYS A 64 12.25 -7.15 20.51
CA CYS A 64 11.98 -8.21 19.51
C CYS A 64 11.32 -9.44 20.16
N GLY A 65 11.86 -9.91 21.29
CA GLY A 65 11.31 -11.06 22.01
C GLY A 65 9.92 -10.82 22.61
N SER A 66 9.57 -9.58 22.98
CA SER A 66 8.23 -9.24 23.46
C SER A 66 7.22 -9.25 22.32
N LEU A 67 7.58 -8.69 21.16
CA LEU A 67 6.74 -8.75 19.96
C LEU A 67 6.46 -10.20 19.56
N HIS A 68 7.50 -11.05 19.56
CA HIS A 68 7.33 -12.47 19.26
C HIS A 68 6.44 -13.20 20.28
N ARG A 69 6.61 -12.93 21.57
CA ARG A 69 5.84 -13.61 22.63
C ARG A 69 4.37 -13.19 22.69
N TYR A 70 4.09 -11.90 22.48
CA TYR A 70 2.77 -11.33 22.78
C TYR A 70 2.04 -10.79 21.54
N GLY A 71 2.69 -10.73 20.39
CA GLY A 71 2.15 -10.04 19.22
C GLY A 71 2.09 -8.52 19.41
N ALA A 72 1.32 -7.86 18.55
CA ALA A 72 1.06 -6.43 18.64
C ALA A 72 -0.28 -6.06 17.98
N LYS A 73 -0.89 -4.99 18.46
CA LYS A 73 -1.97 -4.30 17.74
C LYS A 73 -1.57 -2.85 17.53
N ILE A 74 -1.55 -2.41 16.28
CA ILE A 74 -1.29 -1.03 15.89
C ILE A 74 -2.38 -0.57 14.92
N LYS A 75 -3.38 0.13 15.46
CA LYS A 75 -4.55 0.58 14.70
C LYS A 75 -5.24 -0.58 13.97
N GLU A 76 -5.23 -0.57 12.65
CA GLU A 76 -5.85 -1.58 11.76
C GLU A 76 -5.09 -2.90 11.74
N PHE A 77 -3.81 -2.88 12.10
CA PHE A 77 -2.95 -4.06 12.03
C PHE A 77 -2.96 -4.83 13.34
N HIS A 78 -3.20 -6.13 13.22
CA HIS A 78 -3.05 -7.08 14.32
C HIS A 78 -2.05 -8.17 13.92
N LEU A 79 -0.96 -8.23 14.68
CA LEU A 79 0.11 -9.21 14.56
C LEU A 79 -0.08 -10.19 15.72
N ASP A 80 -0.38 -11.45 15.43
CA ASP A 80 -0.59 -12.45 16.48
C ASP A 80 0.76 -12.87 17.12
N THR A 81 0.66 -13.63 18.20
CA THR A 81 1.76 -14.33 18.84
C THR A 81 2.57 -15.18 17.85
N GLY A 82 3.87 -15.26 18.07
CA GLY A 82 4.82 -15.91 17.17
C GLY A 82 5.25 -15.06 15.98
N THR A 83 4.80 -13.80 15.88
CA THR A 83 5.30 -12.89 14.84
C THR A 83 6.79 -12.63 15.04
N TYR A 84 7.58 -12.86 14.00
CA TYR A 84 9.02 -12.70 14.02
C TYR A 84 9.46 -11.52 13.15
N VAL A 85 10.53 -10.84 13.54
CA VAL A 85 11.12 -9.73 12.78
C VAL A 85 12.58 -10.06 12.52
N HIS A 86 13.02 -9.93 11.26
CA HIS A 86 14.36 -10.28 10.85
C HIS A 86 15.02 -9.19 10.00
N PRO A 87 16.30 -8.84 10.24
CA PRO A 87 17.12 -9.22 11.40
C PRO A 87 16.81 -8.35 12.64
N CYS A 88 16.25 -8.91 13.72
CA CYS A 88 15.94 -8.16 14.94
C CYS A 88 16.78 -8.60 16.14
N THR A 89 17.73 -7.75 16.57
CA THR A 89 18.66 -8.09 17.66
C THR A 89 18.22 -7.60 19.04
N LYS A 90 17.62 -6.41 19.15
CA LYS A 90 17.22 -5.83 20.44
C LYS A 90 15.84 -5.21 20.44
N ARG A 91 15.62 -4.22 19.58
CA ARG A 91 14.37 -3.44 19.52
C ARG A 91 13.96 -3.19 18.09
N VAL A 92 12.66 -3.17 17.89
CA VAL A 92 12.00 -2.86 16.63
C VAL A 92 10.99 -1.75 16.87
N MET A 93 10.86 -0.88 15.88
CA MET A 93 9.77 0.08 15.79
C MET A 93 8.87 -0.35 14.64
N LEU A 94 7.62 -0.64 14.97
CA LEU A 94 6.57 -0.82 13.98
C LEU A 94 6.07 0.56 13.59
N VAL A 95 5.97 0.80 12.29
CA VAL A 95 5.49 2.04 11.70
C VAL A 95 4.25 1.69 10.89
N ARG A 96 3.09 2.17 11.35
CA ARG A 96 1.84 2.13 10.61
C ARG A 96 1.73 3.42 9.83
N GLN A 97 1.47 3.30 8.53
CA GLN A 97 1.17 4.40 7.63
C GLN A 97 -0.26 4.24 7.13
N ASN A 98 -1.04 5.31 7.16
CA ASN A 98 -2.28 5.41 6.38
C ASN A 98 -2.10 6.59 5.46
N LEU A 99 -2.05 6.31 4.16
CA LEU A 99 -1.69 7.30 3.15
C LEU A 99 -2.83 8.28 2.85
N GLY A 100 -4.07 7.96 3.27
CA GLY A 100 -5.25 8.71 2.85
C GLY A 100 -5.51 8.54 1.35
N SER A 101 -6.62 9.08 0.85
CA SER A 101 -7.01 8.91 -0.56
C SER A 101 -6.01 9.51 -1.54
N ASN A 102 -5.48 10.70 -1.23
CA ASN A 102 -4.67 11.47 -2.17
C ASN A 102 -3.31 10.81 -2.43
N TRP A 103 -2.62 10.30 -1.40
CA TRP A 103 -1.34 9.62 -1.58
C TRP A 103 -1.49 8.17 -2.04
N SER A 104 -2.69 7.60 -1.89
CA SER A 104 -2.96 6.25 -2.38
C SER A 104 -2.99 6.17 -3.90
N SER A 105 -3.13 7.28 -4.63
CA SER A 105 -3.01 7.30 -6.09
C SER A 105 -1.63 6.83 -6.57
N LEU A 106 -0.58 7.02 -5.77
CA LEU A 106 0.76 6.50 -6.07
C LEU A 106 0.75 4.98 -6.30
N TYR A 107 -0.14 4.25 -5.65
CA TYR A 107 -0.28 2.80 -5.85
C TYR A 107 -1.14 2.46 -7.05
N TYR A 108 -2.01 3.36 -7.48
CA TYR A 108 -2.76 3.20 -8.72
C TYR A 108 -1.86 3.46 -9.95
N ASP A 109 -1.02 4.49 -9.89
CA ASP A 109 -0.18 4.92 -11.02
C ASP A 109 1.06 4.04 -11.22
N ASN A 110 1.64 3.52 -10.12
CA ASN A 110 2.87 2.73 -10.15
C ASN A 110 2.66 1.21 -10.24
N TYR A 111 1.43 0.71 -10.06
CA TYR A 111 1.16 -0.74 -10.07
C TYR A 111 0.09 -1.09 -11.09
N GLU A 112 0.31 -2.18 -11.83
CA GLU A 112 -0.65 -2.68 -12.81
C GLU A 112 -1.85 -3.38 -12.14
N LEU A 113 -2.83 -2.58 -11.71
CA LEU A 113 -4.07 -3.08 -11.12
C LEU A 113 -5.00 -3.78 -12.14
N SER A 114 -4.59 -4.01 -13.39
CA SER A 114 -5.19 -4.95 -14.36
C SER A 114 -6.74 -5.07 -14.33
N GLY A 115 -7.44 -3.94 -14.46
CA GLY A 115 -8.92 -3.94 -14.46
C GLY A 115 -9.56 -3.85 -13.07
N TYR A 116 -8.80 -3.49 -12.04
CA TYR A 116 -9.28 -3.21 -10.70
C TYR A 116 -9.10 -1.72 -10.35
N GLN A 117 -9.97 -1.22 -9.49
CA GLN A 117 -9.93 0.12 -8.93
C GLN A 117 -9.74 0.06 -7.41
N LEU A 118 -8.80 0.85 -6.89
CA LEU A 118 -8.61 1.02 -5.46
C LEU A 118 -9.75 1.85 -4.86
N ILE A 119 -10.38 1.32 -3.82
CA ILE A 119 -11.53 1.95 -3.14
C ILE A 119 -11.26 2.29 -1.67
N SER A 120 -10.06 2.02 -1.16
CA SER A 120 -9.65 2.43 0.18
C SER A 120 -8.34 3.23 0.13
N PRO A 121 -8.04 4.04 1.15
CA PRO A 121 -6.67 4.40 1.48
C PRO A 121 -5.77 3.15 1.55
N VAL A 122 -4.54 3.28 1.10
CA VAL A 122 -3.49 2.29 1.29
C VAL A 122 -2.97 2.38 2.71
N LEU A 123 -2.90 1.24 3.38
CA LEU A 123 -2.36 1.07 4.71
C LEU A 123 -1.02 0.36 4.63
N GLY A 124 0.04 0.99 5.13
CA GLY A 124 1.38 0.43 5.24
C GLY A 124 1.68 -0.05 6.66
N LEU A 125 2.32 -1.20 6.77
CA LEU A 125 2.99 -1.65 7.98
C LEU A 125 4.44 -1.91 7.62
N LEU A 126 5.38 -1.28 8.32
CA LEU A 126 6.81 -1.49 8.16
C LEU A 126 7.48 -1.66 9.52
N ALA A 127 8.63 -2.32 9.55
CA ALA A 127 9.45 -2.44 10.75
C ALA A 127 10.86 -1.88 10.52
N TYR A 128 11.40 -1.22 11.55
CA TYR A 128 12.76 -0.68 11.52
C TYR A 128 13.53 -1.03 12.79
N ASN A 129 14.83 -1.24 12.65
CA ASN A 129 15.71 -1.42 13.80
C ASN A 129 15.81 -0.12 14.61
N VAL A 130 15.83 -0.25 15.93
CA VAL A 130 15.92 0.88 16.85
C VAL A 130 17.23 0.83 17.63
N GLY A 131 18.16 1.70 17.23
CA GLY A 131 19.41 1.96 17.93
C GLY A 131 19.23 2.64 19.29
N ARG A 132 20.35 2.91 19.97
CA ARG A 132 20.36 3.72 21.19
C ARG A 132 20.00 5.17 20.82
N THR A 133 19.20 5.82 21.67
CA THR A 133 18.81 7.23 21.46
C THR A 133 20.06 8.10 21.34
N GLY A 134 20.20 8.86 20.26
CA GLY A 134 21.40 9.68 19.97
C GLY A 134 22.40 9.05 19.01
N ASN A 135 22.19 7.81 18.54
CA ASN A 135 22.98 7.26 17.44
C ASN A 135 22.57 7.89 16.11
N THR A 136 23.55 8.27 15.29
CA THR A 136 23.39 8.85 13.95
C THR A 136 23.19 7.81 12.85
N THR A 137 23.10 6.52 13.20
CA THR A 137 22.94 5.43 12.24
C THR A 137 21.55 5.47 11.62
N VAL A 138 21.48 5.52 10.28
CA VAL A 138 20.24 5.39 9.52
C VAL A 138 19.54 4.08 9.90
N PRO A 139 18.27 4.11 10.32
CA PRO A 139 17.54 2.91 10.68
C PRO A 139 17.35 1.99 9.48
N SER A 140 17.84 0.75 9.61
CA SER A 140 17.60 -0.29 8.62
C SER A 140 16.17 -0.83 8.77
N GLU A 141 15.51 -1.01 7.63
CA GLU A 141 14.24 -1.73 7.54
C GLU A 141 14.44 -3.20 7.86
N LEU A 142 13.44 -3.79 8.52
CA LEU A 142 13.41 -5.17 8.95
C LEU A 142 12.14 -5.81 8.39
N GLY A 143 12.24 -7.05 7.92
CA GLY A 143 11.07 -7.80 7.48
C GLY A 143 10.29 -8.37 8.67
N ILE A 144 8.96 -8.28 8.60
CA ILE A 144 8.03 -8.95 9.51
C ILE A 144 7.61 -10.28 8.88
N GLN A 145 7.53 -11.33 9.68
CA GLN A 145 6.97 -12.62 9.31
C GLN A 145 5.90 -13.00 10.32
N ALA A 146 4.68 -13.23 9.83
CA ALA A 146 3.61 -13.78 10.63
C ALA A 146 3.97 -15.17 11.16
N GLY A 147 3.54 -15.48 12.39
CA GLY A 147 3.69 -16.80 12.98
C GLY A 147 2.71 -17.81 12.40
N LYS A 148 2.09 -18.62 13.27
CA LYS A 148 1.07 -19.60 12.85
C LYS A 148 -0.20 -18.96 12.29
N LYS A 149 -0.51 -17.75 12.75
CA LYS A 149 -1.66 -16.98 12.31
C LYS A 149 -1.20 -15.76 11.51
N PRO A 150 -1.91 -15.40 10.43
CA PRO A 150 -1.53 -14.27 9.60
C PRO A 150 -1.71 -12.94 10.34
N ILE A 151 -1.06 -11.90 9.82
CA ILE A 151 -1.35 -10.51 10.17
C ILE A 151 -2.74 -10.19 9.62
N THR A 152 -3.62 -9.61 10.42
CA THR A 152 -4.92 -9.12 9.93
C THR A 152 -4.88 -7.62 9.76
N ILE A 153 -5.49 -7.13 8.68
CA ILE A 153 -5.61 -5.71 8.35
C ILE A 153 -7.09 -5.36 8.28
N ASP A 154 -7.56 -4.57 9.25
CA ASP A 154 -8.98 -4.24 9.41
C ASP A 154 -9.33 -2.87 8.82
N PHE A 155 -10.06 -2.87 7.71
CA PHE A 155 -10.57 -1.67 7.03
C PHE A 155 -11.99 -1.29 7.48
N SER A 156 -12.53 -1.87 8.56
CA SER A 156 -13.91 -1.61 9.01
C SER A 156 -14.16 -0.14 9.36
N SER A 157 -13.15 0.55 9.92
CA SER A 157 -13.20 1.98 10.24
C SER A 157 -12.79 2.90 9.08
N THR A 158 -12.52 2.33 7.90
CA THR A 158 -12.02 3.07 6.74
C THR A 158 -13.19 3.50 5.86
N THR A 159 -13.21 4.78 5.49
CA THR A 159 -14.13 5.31 4.48
C THR A 159 -13.74 4.78 3.11
N LEU A 160 -14.66 4.07 2.46
CA LEU A 160 -14.46 3.55 1.12
C LEU A 160 -14.97 4.53 0.06
N LEU A 161 -14.26 4.62 -1.06
CA LEU A 161 -14.64 5.43 -2.21
C LEU A 161 -15.56 4.62 -3.14
N ASN A 162 -16.53 5.29 -3.76
CA ASN A 162 -17.35 4.76 -4.86
C ASN A 162 -17.99 3.38 -4.59
N THR A 163 -18.44 3.12 -3.37
CA THR A 163 -19.11 1.85 -3.06
C THR A 163 -20.55 1.85 -3.56
N ASN A 164 -20.78 1.33 -4.76
CA ASN A 164 -22.10 0.87 -5.16
C ASN A 164 -22.50 -0.31 -4.26
N SER A 165 -23.71 -0.26 -3.72
CA SER A 165 -24.24 -1.29 -2.83
C SER A 165 -24.27 -2.66 -3.53
N GLY A 166 -23.50 -3.61 -3.01
CA GLY A 166 -23.52 -5.02 -3.44
C GLY A 166 -22.20 -5.59 -3.94
N ILE A 167 -21.18 -4.76 -4.22
CA ILE A 167 -19.87 -5.26 -4.66
C ILE A 167 -19.01 -5.63 -3.44
N ILE A 168 -18.54 -6.87 -3.40
CA ILE A 168 -17.62 -7.36 -2.37
C ILE A 168 -16.18 -7.08 -2.84
N PRO A 169 -15.41 -6.24 -2.13
CA PRO A 169 -14.05 -5.92 -2.56
C PRO A 169 -13.08 -7.10 -2.40
N LEU A 170 -11.94 -7.02 -3.08
CA LEU A 170 -10.78 -7.89 -2.86
C LEU A 170 -9.70 -7.15 -2.06
N CYS A 171 -8.87 -7.93 -1.38
CA CYS A 171 -7.68 -7.44 -0.71
C CYS A 171 -6.54 -7.38 -1.71
N ALA A 172 -5.90 -6.22 -1.81
CA ALA A 172 -4.67 -6.02 -2.57
C ALA A 172 -3.48 -5.90 -1.62
N SER A 173 -2.41 -6.64 -1.91
CA SER A 173 -1.09 -6.50 -1.30
C SER A 173 -0.13 -5.98 -2.36
N PHE A 174 0.59 -4.91 -2.04
CA PHE A 174 1.55 -4.27 -2.93
C PHE A 174 2.96 -4.69 -2.51
N ASP A 175 3.61 -5.50 -3.34
CA ASP A 175 4.96 -6.00 -3.08
C ASP A 175 6.01 -4.98 -3.54
N GLN A 176 7.19 -5.00 -2.91
CA GLN A 176 8.28 -4.05 -3.21
C GLN A 176 8.77 -4.10 -4.66
N ASP A 177 8.53 -5.21 -5.37
CA ASP A 177 8.92 -5.42 -6.76
C ASP A 177 7.90 -4.83 -7.78
N GLY A 178 6.91 -4.06 -7.32
CA GLY A 178 5.89 -3.48 -8.19
C GLY A 178 4.75 -4.45 -8.55
N LYS A 179 4.71 -5.63 -7.91
CA LYS A 179 3.65 -6.63 -8.14
C LYS A 179 2.50 -6.43 -7.17
N VAL A 180 1.28 -6.62 -7.66
CA VAL A 180 0.08 -6.67 -6.82
C VAL A 180 -0.41 -8.11 -6.70
N THR A 181 -0.66 -8.53 -5.47
CA THR A 181 -1.32 -9.80 -5.19
C THR A 181 -2.74 -9.54 -4.70
N LEU A 182 -3.72 -10.14 -5.37
CA LEU A 182 -5.14 -10.04 -5.02
C LEU A 182 -5.58 -11.30 -4.26
N SER A 183 -6.43 -11.11 -3.26
CA SER A 183 -6.97 -12.20 -2.45
C SER A 183 -8.37 -11.89 -1.93
N ASN A 184 -9.11 -12.94 -1.59
CA ASN A 184 -10.40 -12.79 -0.91
C ASN A 184 -10.20 -12.25 0.51
N GLN A 185 -11.21 -11.53 0.98
CA GLN A 185 -11.24 -11.05 2.35
C GLN A 185 -11.41 -12.23 3.32
N ALA A 186 -10.76 -12.16 4.48
CA ALA A 186 -10.97 -13.16 5.54
C ALA A 186 -12.33 -12.98 6.22
N ARG A 187 -12.78 -11.72 6.32
CA ARG A 187 -14.11 -11.26 6.81
C ARG A 187 -14.45 -9.95 6.11
N PRO A 188 -15.71 -9.46 6.14
CA PRO A 188 -16.04 -8.17 5.55
C PRO A 188 -15.09 -7.06 6.02
N ARG A 189 -14.43 -6.43 5.06
CA ARG A 189 -13.39 -5.40 5.18
C ARG A 189 -12.12 -5.82 5.94
N VAL A 190 -11.82 -7.12 6.05
CA VAL A 190 -10.62 -7.62 6.73
C VAL A 190 -9.74 -8.43 5.78
N CYS A 191 -8.50 -7.98 5.60
CA CYS A 191 -7.48 -8.64 4.81
C CYS A 191 -6.49 -9.41 5.70
N VAL A 192 -5.74 -10.33 5.09
CA VAL A 192 -4.70 -11.11 5.76
C VAL A 192 -3.40 -11.06 4.99
N ALA A 193 -2.28 -11.03 5.71
CA ALA A 193 -0.94 -11.05 5.14
C ALA A 193 0.02 -11.89 5.97
N THR A 194 1.05 -12.44 5.34
CA THR A 194 2.12 -13.18 6.01
C THR A 194 3.36 -12.32 6.27
N ARG A 195 3.48 -11.19 5.58
CA ARG A 195 4.59 -10.24 5.63
C ARG A 195 4.07 -8.82 5.89
N ASP A 196 4.98 -7.94 6.28
CA ASP A 196 4.76 -6.50 6.22
C ASP A 196 4.70 -5.99 4.77
N GLY A 197 4.26 -4.74 4.59
CA GLY A 197 4.02 -4.15 3.28
C GLY A 197 2.83 -3.21 3.28
N HIS A 198 2.29 -2.96 2.10
CA HIS A 198 1.18 -2.04 1.88
C HIS A 198 -0.04 -2.77 1.34
N PHE A 199 -1.20 -2.37 1.83
CA PHE A 199 -2.45 -3.10 1.63
C PHE A 199 -3.59 -2.13 1.31
N GLY A 200 -4.52 -2.58 0.48
CA GLY A 200 -5.73 -1.83 0.15
C GLY A 200 -6.90 -2.74 -0.21
N LEU A 201 -8.07 -2.13 -0.40
CA LEU A 201 -9.25 -2.79 -0.95
C LEU A 201 -9.49 -2.33 -2.38
N VAL A 202 -9.71 -3.27 -3.27
CA VAL A 202 -9.99 -3.02 -4.68
C VAL A 202 -11.31 -3.64 -5.10
N VAL A 203 -11.92 -3.12 -6.16
CA VAL A 203 -13.07 -3.72 -6.85
C VAL A 203 -12.74 -3.87 -8.32
N GLU A 204 -13.39 -4.82 -9.00
CA GLU A 204 -13.31 -4.86 -10.46
C GLU A 204 -13.81 -3.53 -11.02
N SER A 205 -12.96 -2.89 -11.82
CA SER A 205 -13.37 -1.74 -12.61
C SER A 205 -14.37 -2.25 -13.63
N PRO A 206 -15.55 -1.61 -13.79
CA PRO A 206 -16.45 -1.96 -14.86
C PRO A 206 -15.68 -1.78 -16.17
N LEU A 207 -15.32 -2.89 -16.79
CA LEU A 207 -14.53 -2.91 -18.02
C LEU A 207 -15.16 -1.89 -18.97
N MET A 208 -14.37 -0.90 -19.44
CA MET A 208 -14.65 -0.33 -20.76
C MET A 208 -14.93 -1.52 -21.67
N PRO A 209 -16.08 -1.56 -22.37
CA PRO A 209 -16.49 -2.75 -23.10
C PRO A 209 -15.33 -3.12 -23.99
N LEU A 210 -14.76 -4.31 -23.72
CA LEU A 210 -13.76 -4.94 -24.58
C LEU A 210 -14.27 -4.71 -25.99
N ARG A 211 -13.58 -3.87 -26.78
CA ARG A 211 -14.02 -3.47 -28.13
C ARG A 211 -14.45 -4.76 -28.80
N ARG A 212 -15.77 -4.98 -28.90
CA ARG A 212 -16.32 -6.15 -29.60
C ARG A 212 -15.72 -6.01 -30.97
N LYS A 213 -14.75 -6.87 -31.29
CA LYS A 213 -14.17 -6.93 -32.63
C LYS A 213 -15.32 -7.41 -33.48
N VAL A 214 -16.07 -6.47 -34.06
CA VAL A 214 -17.16 -6.77 -34.98
C VAL A 214 -16.53 -7.60 -36.07
N SER A 215 -16.89 -8.89 -36.14
CA SER A 215 -16.40 -9.76 -37.21
C SER A 215 -16.97 -9.21 -38.52
N LYS A 216 -16.13 -8.60 -39.33
CA LYS A 216 -16.44 -8.11 -40.69
C LYS A 216 -16.66 -9.26 -41.68
N TRP A 217 -17.47 -10.26 -41.33
CA TRP A 217 -17.72 -11.44 -42.18
C TRP A 217 -19.20 -11.76 -42.40
N LYS A 218 -20.11 -10.83 -42.09
CA LYS A 218 -21.52 -10.98 -42.43
C LYS A 218 -22.08 -9.75 -43.12
N ILE A 219 -21.61 -9.46 -44.33
CA ILE A 219 -22.41 -8.75 -45.33
C ILE A 219 -22.10 -9.37 -46.70
N ALA A 220 -22.97 -10.24 -47.17
CA ALA A 220 -23.09 -10.61 -48.58
C ALA A 220 -24.56 -10.42 -48.95
N ILE A 221 -24.88 -9.23 -49.47
CA ILE A 221 -26.18 -8.93 -50.09
C ILE A 221 -26.00 -9.28 -51.57
N GLY A 222 -26.53 -10.42 -51.98
CA GLY A 222 -26.63 -10.79 -53.39
C GLY A 222 -27.80 -10.04 -54.02
N SER A 223 -27.51 -8.99 -54.79
CA SER A 223 -28.47 -8.41 -55.72
C SER A 223 -28.16 -8.92 -57.13
N SER A 224 -29.03 -9.78 -57.64
CA SER A 224 -29.05 -10.22 -59.03
C SER A 224 -30.39 -9.84 -59.64
N ILE A 225 -30.41 -8.72 -60.37
CA ILE A 225 -31.45 -8.32 -61.34
C ILE A 225 -30.66 -7.54 -62.40
N GLY A 226 -30.41 -8.03 -63.61
CA GLY A 226 -31.38 -8.50 -64.58
C GLY A 226 -31.56 -7.41 -65.64
N ALA A 227 -30.61 -7.33 -66.58
CA ALA A 227 -30.72 -6.45 -67.74
C ALA A 227 -31.64 -7.09 -68.78
N ALA A 228 -32.68 -6.39 -69.20
CA ALA A 228 -33.37 -6.68 -70.46
C ALA A 228 -33.75 -5.35 -71.13
N LEU A 229 -33.17 -5.15 -72.30
CA LEU A 229 -33.34 -4.05 -73.23
C LEU A 229 -34.75 -4.07 -73.82
N GLY A 230 -35.47 -2.95 -73.74
CA GLY A 230 -36.69 -2.71 -74.52
C GLY A 230 -36.39 -1.75 -75.67
N ALA A 231 -36.41 -2.27 -76.90
CA ALA A 231 -36.28 -1.53 -78.14
C ALA A 231 -37.65 -1.06 -78.68
N PHE A 232 -37.63 0.11 -79.33
CA PHE A 232 -38.54 0.68 -80.34
C PHE A 232 -39.69 -0.21 -80.84
N PHE A 233 -40.94 0.26 -80.81
CA PHE A 233 -41.65 1.02 -81.86
C PHE A 233 -42.98 1.57 -81.31
#